data_AF-A0A178MLT7-F1
#
_entry.id   AF-A0A178MLT7-F1
#
_cell.length_a   1.000
_cell.length_b   1.000
_cell.length_c   1.000
_cell.angle_alpha   90.00
_cell.angle_beta   90.00
_cell.angle_gamma   90.00
#
_symmetry.space_group_name_H-M   'P 1'
#
loop_
_entity.id
_entity.type
_entity.pdbx_description
1 polymer ?
#
loop_
_entity_poly.entity_id
_entity_poly.type
_entity_poly.pdbx_seq_one_letter_code
_entity_poly.pdbx_strand_id
1 'polypeptide(L)'
;MSGGNFESKVADLVSVTRRLEVPQILLLRRLTLGDPETLKWANLKQLDLIFNVILDHALRRTGQAAVEAASRDQFDPLLPTGDEGARDKERWLLFDLAKPMLSGKVAAEEETTEAVMDRLPPADEDLSSLSFGDFPTLFDEAISRYLRRTLTVLAVTGTRHHIPPPFIVAPGFAACFDKVVRECVLPTMRGSRRLKELANTRDWTEDGAAARLIGMAQSQDINNPIMHQWHSRWASLHPDAALKGKDGKPRPRQAHDDPWPDFQEDAAKRGYIPPYPADIPALERILLLDGEVLAAAWESLAQLYEQEFQPKSRSDYGRPGSFRDGLLAQIERLEHHGGDLLAIKAFFDFPKVDRVFIRQLIQTLGRSDIERERKAPVLIAFYNDLPK
;
A
#
# COMPACT_ATOMS: atom_id res chain seq x y z
N MET A 1 -46.28 -12.71 6.59
CA MET A 1 -46.86 -12.69 5.23
C MET A 1 -45.78 -12.27 4.24
N SER A 2 -45.78 -12.87 3.03
CA SER A 2 -45.09 -12.41 1.81
C SER A 2 -43.61 -12.79 1.54
N GLY A 3 -43.21 -14.06 1.75
CA GLY A 3 -41.97 -14.59 1.13
C GLY A 3 -42.08 -14.77 -0.39
N GLY A 4 -43.27 -15.13 -0.89
CA GLY A 4 -43.46 -15.44 -2.32
C GLY A 4 -43.39 -14.24 -3.28
N ASN A 5 -43.57 -13.00 -2.80
CA ASN A 5 -43.50 -11.82 -3.67
C ASN A 5 -42.05 -11.43 -3.99
N PHE A 6 -41.12 -11.56 -3.03
CA PHE A 6 -39.71 -11.24 -3.25
C PHE A 6 -39.07 -12.19 -4.27
N GLU A 7 -39.22 -13.50 -4.08
CA GLU A 7 -38.63 -14.51 -4.97
C GLU A 7 -39.17 -14.40 -6.40
N SER A 8 -40.48 -14.18 -6.55
CA SER A 8 -41.10 -13.94 -7.86
C SER A 8 -40.53 -12.70 -8.55
N LYS A 9 -40.34 -11.59 -7.82
CA LYS A 9 -39.76 -10.36 -8.37
C LYS A 9 -38.29 -10.51 -8.75
N VAL A 10 -37.51 -11.26 -7.97
CA VAL A 10 -36.12 -11.60 -8.31
C VAL A 10 -36.08 -12.46 -9.56
N ALA A 11 -36.94 -13.48 -9.67
CA ALA A 11 -37.01 -14.33 -10.86
C ALA A 11 -37.37 -13.52 -12.12
N ASP A 12 -38.32 -12.59 -12.03
CA ASP A 12 -38.68 -11.69 -13.12
C ASP A 12 -37.48 -10.81 -13.52
N LEU A 13 -36.77 -10.22 -12.55
CA LEU A 13 -35.60 -9.37 -12.80
C LEU A 13 -34.46 -10.16 -13.47
N VAL A 14 -34.18 -11.38 -13.02
CA VAL A 14 -33.20 -12.28 -13.63
C VAL A 14 -33.62 -12.67 -15.05
N SER A 15 -34.92 -12.94 -15.27
CA SER A 15 -35.46 -13.27 -16.60
C SER A 15 -35.27 -12.13 -17.60
N VAL A 16 -35.58 -10.89 -17.19
CA VAL A 16 -35.43 -9.68 -18.03
C VAL A 16 -33.96 -9.41 -18.33
N THR A 17 -33.08 -9.51 -17.33
CA THR A 17 -31.65 -9.22 -17.50
C THR A 17 -30.89 -10.29 -18.27
N ARG A 18 -31.45 -11.50 -18.42
CA ARG A 18 -30.81 -12.60 -19.14
C ARG A 18 -30.44 -12.28 -20.58
N ARG A 19 -31.10 -11.32 -21.24
CA ARG A 19 -30.79 -10.91 -22.62
C ARG A 19 -30.03 -9.59 -22.73
N LEU A 20 -29.78 -8.92 -21.62
CA LEU A 20 -29.18 -7.59 -21.61
C LEU A 20 -27.64 -7.65 -21.57
N GLU A 21 -27.00 -6.68 -22.19
CA GLU A 21 -25.54 -6.50 -22.11
C GLU A 21 -25.14 -5.76 -20.82
N VAL A 22 -23.86 -5.83 -20.45
CA VAL A 22 -23.32 -5.20 -19.22
C VAL A 22 -23.74 -3.72 -19.07
N PRO A 23 -23.63 -2.85 -20.10
CA PRO A 23 -24.05 -1.46 -19.97
C PRO A 23 -25.54 -1.30 -19.66
N GLN A 24 -26.38 -2.15 -20.25
CA GLN A 24 -27.83 -2.12 -20.08
C GLN A 24 -28.23 -2.60 -18.67
N ILE A 25 -27.52 -3.60 -18.14
CA ILE A 25 -27.73 -4.09 -16.77
C ILE A 25 -27.32 -3.02 -15.75
N LEU A 26 -26.20 -2.33 -15.96
CA LEU A 26 -25.77 -1.22 -15.09
C LEU A 26 -26.78 -0.06 -15.12
N LEU A 27 -27.31 0.28 -16.29
CA LEU A 27 -28.36 1.30 -16.40
C LEU A 27 -29.64 0.86 -15.65
N LEU A 28 -30.06 -0.39 -15.82
CA LEU A 28 -31.21 -0.94 -15.10
C LEU A 28 -30.97 -0.92 -13.59
N ARG A 29 -29.75 -1.23 -13.13
CA ARG A 29 -29.37 -1.14 -11.72
C ARG A 29 -29.55 0.28 -11.18
N ARG A 30 -29.06 1.30 -11.88
CA ARG A 30 -29.25 2.71 -11.47
C ARG A 30 -30.73 3.07 -11.30
N LEU A 31 -31.55 2.69 -12.28
CA LEU A 31 -33.00 2.94 -12.23
C LEU A 31 -33.67 2.19 -11.08
N THR A 32 -33.31 0.92 -10.87
CA THR A 32 -33.90 0.04 -9.85
C THR A 32 -33.54 0.48 -8.43
N LEU A 33 -32.29 0.91 -8.21
CA LEU A 33 -31.85 1.43 -6.90
C LEU A 33 -32.46 2.81 -6.57
N GLY A 34 -32.83 3.58 -7.60
CA GLY A 34 -33.49 4.88 -7.46
C GLY A 34 -35.02 4.82 -7.40
N ASP A 35 -35.63 3.66 -7.64
CA ASP A 35 -37.09 3.50 -7.72
C ASP A 35 -37.72 3.23 -6.34
N PRO A 36 -38.59 4.13 -5.84
CA PRO A 36 -39.26 3.94 -4.56
C PRO A 36 -40.15 2.69 -4.50
N GLU A 37 -40.76 2.27 -5.62
CA GLU A 37 -41.61 1.07 -5.64
C GLU A 37 -40.79 -0.21 -5.44
N THR A 38 -39.59 -0.27 -6.03
CA THR A 38 -38.65 -1.38 -5.83
C THR A 38 -38.22 -1.48 -4.36
N LEU A 39 -37.94 -0.35 -3.72
CA LEU A 39 -37.51 -0.31 -2.32
C LEU A 39 -38.59 -0.76 -1.32
N LYS A 40 -39.86 -0.87 -1.74
CA LYS A 40 -40.93 -1.44 -0.90
C LYS A 40 -40.78 -2.94 -0.67
N TRP A 41 -40.12 -3.66 -1.57
CA TRP A 41 -40.00 -5.12 -1.50
C TRP A 41 -38.57 -5.64 -1.37
N ALA A 42 -37.55 -4.84 -1.68
CA ALA A 42 -36.14 -5.20 -1.47
C ALA A 42 -35.34 -4.01 -0.93
N ASN A 43 -34.45 -4.25 0.03
CA ASN A 43 -33.52 -3.20 0.48
C ASN A 43 -32.31 -3.06 -0.45
N LEU A 44 -31.58 -1.95 -0.33
CA LEU A 44 -30.42 -1.64 -1.18
C LEU A 44 -29.35 -2.74 -1.19
N LYS A 45 -29.04 -3.34 -0.03
CA LYS A 45 -28.04 -4.42 0.06
C LYS A 45 -28.48 -5.67 -0.69
N GLN A 46 -29.76 -6.01 -0.63
CA GLN A 46 -30.33 -7.15 -1.36
C GLN A 46 -30.28 -6.91 -2.87
N LEU A 47 -30.67 -5.70 -3.31
CA LEU A 47 -30.60 -5.33 -4.73
C LEU A 47 -29.16 -5.34 -5.25
N ASP A 48 -28.21 -4.80 -4.48
CA ASP A 48 -26.78 -4.84 -4.83
C ASP A 48 -26.29 -6.27 -5.03
N LEU A 49 -26.61 -7.18 -4.10
CA LEU A 49 -26.21 -8.58 -4.22
C LEU A 49 -26.82 -9.23 -5.47
N ILE A 50 -28.10 -8.99 -5.75
CA ILE A 50 -28.79 -9.52 -6.93
C ILE A 50 -28.13 -9.02 -8.22
N PHE A 51 -27.86 -7.72 -8.33
CA PHE A 51 -27.22 -7.15 -9.51
C PHE A 51 -25.77 -7.61 -9.67
N ASN A 52 -25.03 -7.83 -8.59
CA ASN A 52 -23.67 -8.37 -8.66
C ASN A 52 -23.66 -9.76 -9.29
N VAL A 53 -24.59 -10.63 -8.90
CA VAL A 53 -24.73 -11.98 -9.49
C VAL A 53 -25.13 -11.89 -10.97
N ILE A 54 -26.08 -11.02 -11.32
CA ILE A 54 -26.51 -10.82 -12.72
C ILE A 54 -25.35 -10.29 -13.57
N LEU A 55 -24.56 -9.34 -13.05
CA LEU A 55 -23.42 -8.76 -13.73
C LEU A 55 -22.26 -9.76 -13.90
N ASP A 56 -21.97 -10.59 -12.89
CA ASP A 56 -20.98 -11.67 -13.01
C ASP A 56 -21.35 -12.63 -14.15
N HIS A 57 -22.61 -13.06 -14.22
CA HIS A 57 -23.09 -13.90 -15.31
C HIS A 57 -23.02 -13.20 -16.68
N ALA A 58 -23.33 -11.90 -16.73
CA ALA A 58 -23.22 -11.12 -17.95
C ALA A 58 -21.77 -11.00 -18.43
N LEU A 59 -20.82 -10.73 -17.53
CA LEU A 59 -19.39 -10.68 -17.82
C LEU A 59 -18.87 -12.02 -18.36
N ARG A 60 -19.28 -13.13 -17.74
CA ARG A 60 -18.94 -14.48 -18.23
C ARG A 60 -19.45 -14.73 -19.65
N ARG A 61 -20.64 -14.22 -19.99
CA ARG A 61 -21.20 -14.34 -21.34
C ARG A 61 -20.46 -13.48 -22.36
N THR A 62 -19.99 -12.29 -21.97
CA THR A 62 -19.16 -11.42 -22.82
C THR A 62 -17.86 -12.12 -23.24
N GLY A 63 -17.37 -13.03 -22.41
CA GLY A 63 -16.20 -13.86 -22.69
C GLY A 63 -14.89 -13.24 -22.22
N GLN A 64 -13.95 -14.09 -21.81
CA GLN A 64 -12.72 -13.67 -21.14
C GLN A 64 -11.88 -12.68 -21.97
N ALA A 65 -11.69 -12.95 -23.27
CA ALA A 65 -10.88 -12.08 -24.13
C ALA A 65 -11.44 -10.65 -24.25
N ALA A 66 -12.77 -10.51 -24.29
CA ALA A 66 -13.43 -9.20 -24.34
C ALA A 66 -13.37 -8.49 -22.98
N VAL A 67 -13.48 -9.24 -21.87
CA VAL A 67 -13.31 -8.70 -20.51
C VAL A 67 -11.87 -8.25 -20.27
N GLU A 68 -10.86 -8.99 -20.74
CA GLU A 68 -9.45 -8.59 -20.70
C GLU A 68 -9.20 -7.33 -21.53
N ALA A 69 -9.73 -7.27 -22.75
CA ALA A 69 -9.62 -6.09 -23.60
C ALA A 69 -10.27 -4.87 -22.94
N ALA A 70 -11.48 -5.02 -22.39
CA ALA A 70 -12.18 -3.98 -21.67
C ALA A 70 -11.40 -3.54 -20.41
N SER A 71 -10.80 -4.45 -19.65
CA SER A 71 -10.03 -4.09 -18.45
C SER A 71 -8.82 -3.19 -18.75
N ARG A 72 -8.22 -3.31 -19.95
CA ARG A 72 -7.12 -2.43 -20.38
C ARG A 72 -7.59 -1.00 -20.62
N ASP A 73 -8.84 -0.84 -21.02
CA ASP A 73 -9.52 0.44 -21.19
C ASP A 73 -10.43 0.76 -20.00
N GLN A 74 -10.03 0.27 -18.82
CA GLN A 74 -10.74 0.47 -17.55
C GLN A 74 -12.25 0.19 -17.58
N PHE A 75 -12.69 -0.77 -18.39
CA PHE A 75 -14.10 -1.08 -18.62
C PHE A 75 -14.96 0.07 -19.16
N ASP A 76 -14.39 1.20 -19.56
CA ASP A 76 -15.12 2.35 -20.11
C ASP A 76 -16.06 1.98 -21.27
N PRO A 77 -15.70 1.06 -22.20
CA PRO A 77 -16.61 0.58 -23.24
C PRO A 77 -17.85 -0.16 -22.73
N LEU A 78 -17.79 -0.71 -21.50
CA LEU A 78 -18.89 -1.44 -20.86
C LEU A 78 -19.72 -0.57 -19.91
N LEU A 79 -19.32 0.68 -19.67
CA LEU A 79 -20.03 1.59 -18.78
C LEU A 79 -21.13 2.36 -19.54
N PRO A 80 -22.34 2.49 -18.97
CA PRO A 80 -23.34 3.36 -19.52
C PRO A 80 -22.94 4.83 -19.35
N THR A 81 -23.41 5.69 -20.26
CA THR A 81 -23.24 7.14 -20.13
C THR A 81 -23.91 7.66 -18.86
N GLY A 82 -23.41 8.75 -18.30
CA GLY A 82 -24.00 9.37 -17.11
C GLY A 82 -23.00 10.14 -16.26
N ASP A 83 -23.41 10.42 -15.03
CA ASP A 83 -22.59 11.09 -14.03
C ASP A 83 -21.28 10.35 -13.76
N GLU A 84 -20.17 11.07 -13.70
CA GLU A 84 -18.83 10.48 -13.58
C GLU A 84 -18.64 9.78 -12.24
N GLY A 85 -19.27 10.26 -11.15
CA GLY A 85 -19.23 9.58 -9.85
C GLY A 85 -19.97 8.24 -9.85
N ALA A 86 -21.07 8.14 -10.60
CA ALA A 86 -21.77 6.86 -10.80
C ALA A 86 -20.98 5.92 -11.71
N ARG A 87 -20.39 6.44 -12.78
CA ARG A 87 -19.53 5.68 -13.69
C ARG A 87 -18.32 5.11 -12.96
N ASP A 88 -17.65 5.90 -12.13
CA ASP A 88 -16.49 5.43 -11.37
C ASP A 88 -16.87 4.27 -10.44
N LYS A 89 -17.95 4.40 -9.66
CA LYS A 89 -18.43 3.29 -8.79
C LYS A 89 -18.74 2.01 -9.56
N GLU A 90 -19.32 2.14 -10.75
CA GLU A 90 -19.63 1.00 -11.60
C GLU A 90 -18.39 0.40 -12.25
N ARG A 91 -17.40 1.24 -12.59
CA ARG A 91 -16.08 0.84 -13.05
C ARG A 91 -15.43 -0.08 -12.02
N TRP A 92 -15.38 0.36 -10.77
CA TRP A 92 -14.87 -0.43 -9.64
C TRP A 92 -15.63 -1.74 -9.45
N LEU A 93 -16.97 -1.69 -9.56
CA LEU A 93 -17.79 -2.90 -9.47
C LEU A 93 -17.46 -3.91 -10.58
N LEU A 94 -17.30 -3.46 -11.83
CA LEU A 94 -16.94 -4.36 -12.93
C LEU A 94 -15.54 -4.95 -12.74
N PHE A 95 -14.59 -4.18 -12.22
CA PHE A 95 -13.26 -4.69 -11.84
C PHE A 95 -13.36 -5.79 -10.79
N ASP A 96 -14.12 -5.58 -9.72
CA ASP A 96 -14.28 -6.57 -8.65
C ASP A 96 -14.91 -7.87 -9.15
N LEU A 97 -15.94 -7.78 -9.99
CA LEU A 97 -16.62 -8.94 -10.56
C LEU A 97 -15.77 -9.66 -11.62
N ALA A 98 -14.95 -8.94 -12.38
CA ALA A 98 -14.07 -9.53 -13.40
C ALA A 98 -12.81 -10.20 -12.81
N LYS A 99 -12.46 -9.93 -11.54
CA LYS A 99 -11.25 -10.44 -10.86
C LYS A 99 -11.02 -11.96 -11.02
N PRO A 100 -12.02 -12.85 -10.83
CA PRO A 100 -11.83 -14.29 -11.03
C PRO A 100 -11.51 -14.65 -12.50
N MET A 101 -12.08 -13.91 -13.45
CA MET A 101 -11.87 -14.14 -14.88
C MET A 101 -10.49 -13.68 -15.33
N LEU A 102 -10.01 -12.53 -14.83
CA LEU A 102 -8.72 -11.94 -15.21
C LEU A 102 -7.52 -12.65 -14.57
N SER A 103 -7.70 -13.22 -13.37
CA SER A 103 -6.62 -13.91 -12.65
C SER A 103 -6.36 -15.34 -13.11
N GLY A 104 -7.19 -15.88 -14.01
CA GLY A 104 -7.12 -17.28 -14.45
C GLY A 104 -7.38 -18.31 -13.35
N LYS A 105 -7.77 -17.87 -12.14
CA LYS A 105 -8.08 -18.73 -11.00
C LYS A 105 -9.58 -19.05 -11.01
N VAL A 106 -9.92 -20.32 -11.20
CA VAL A 106 -11.22 -20.85 -10.72
C VAL A 106 -11.27 -20.53 -9.23
N ALA A 107 -12.34 -19.87 -8.78
CA ALA A 107 -12.51 -19.38 -7.41
C ALA A 107 -12.10 -20.46 -6.39
N ALA A 108 -10.89 -20.34 -5.86
CA ALA A 108 -10.41 -21.07 -4.71
C ALA A 108 -10.58 -20.14 -3.51
N GLU A 109 -11.06 -20.76 -2.44
CA GLU A 109 -11.55 -20.19 -1.20
C GLU A 109 -10.65 -19.09 -0.63
N GLU A 110 -11.32 -18.13 0.00
CA GLU A 110 -10.80 -16.95 0.66
C GLU A 110 -9.55 -17.27 1.51
N GLU A 111 -8.39 -16.75 1.11
CA GLU A 111 -7.27 -16.55 2.05
C GLU A 111 -7.73 -15.48 3.05
N THR A 112 -8.22 -15.95 4.20
CA THR A 112 -8.62 -15.09 5.31
C THR A 112 -7.40 -14.38 5.87
N THR A 113 -7.63 -13.17 6.38
CA THR A 113 -6.66 -12.29 7.08
C THR A 113 -5.88 -13.02 8.19
N GLU A 114 -6.47 -14.09 8.73
CA GLU A 114 -5.90 -14.97 9.75
C GLU A 114 -4.70 -15.78 9.24
N ALA A 115 -4.73 -16.26 7.99
CA ALA A 115 -3.61 -17.00 7.38
C ALA A 115 -2.41 -16.11 7.02
N VAL A 116 -2.63 -14.79 6.90
CA VAL A 116 -1.57 -13.79 6.72
C VAL A 116 -0.95 -13.42 8.07
N MET A 117 -1.75 -13.37 9.14
CA MET A 117 -1.28 -13.11 10.51
C MET A 117 -0.39 -14.25 11.05
N ASP A 118 -0.69 -15.51 10.70
CA ASP A 118 0.12 -16.69 11.08
C ASP A 118 1.49 -16.79 10.36
N ARG A 119 1.75 -15.93 9.37
CA ARG A 119 3.06 -15.85 8.68
C ARG A 119 3.96 -14.72 9.19
N LEU A 120 3.49 -13.93 10.14
CA LEU A 120 4.32 -12.93 10.80
C LEU A 120 5.19 -13.64 11.86
N PRO A 121 6.53 -13.50 11.83
CA PRO A 121 7.34 -13.90 12.98
C PRO A 121 6.83 -13.15 14.22
N PRO A 122 6.85 -13.78 15.41
CA PRO A 122 6.34 -13.17 16.64
C PRO A 122 7.00 -11.80 16.85
N ALA A 123 6.18 -10.81 17.19
CA ALA A 123 6.57 -9.40 17.35
C ALA A 123 7.51 -9.12 18.55
N ASP A 124 7.98 -10.17 19.24
CA ASP A 124 8.55 -10.10 20.59
C ASP A 124 10.04 -10.48 20.68
N GLU A 125 10.81 -10.52 19.58
CA GLU A 125 12.27 -10.45 19.71
C GLU A 125 12.69 -9.00 19.96
N ASP A 126 12.54 -8.59 21.22
CA ASP A 126 13.00 -7.31 21.74
C ASP A 126 14.48 -7.13 21.40
N LEU A 127 14.81 -6.07 20.63
CA LEU A 127 16.18 -5.75 20.19
C LEU A 127 17.15 -5.62 21.38
N SER A 128 16.62 -5.46 22.58
CA SER A 128 17.32 -5.43 23.86
C SER A 128 18.02 -6.74 24.23
N SER A 129 17.53 -7.89 23.76
CA SER A 129 17.89 -9.23 24.25
C SER A 129 18.91 -10.00 23.39
N LEU A 130 19.38 -9.41 22.28
CA LEU A 130 20.20 -10.11 21.31
C LEU A 130 21.68 -9.74 21.47
N SER A 131 22.48 -10.73 21.90
CA SER A 131 23.94 -10.64 21.87
C SER A 131 24.45 -11.11 20.51
N PHE A 132 25.11 -10.22 19.78
CA PHE A 132 25.76 -10.52 18.50
C PHE A 132 27.27 -10.49 18.74
N GLY A 133 27.95 -11.61 18.44
CA GLY A 133 29.35 -11.80 18.85
C GLY A 133 30.36 -10.78 18.30
N ASP A 134 30.02 -10.04 17.24
CA ASP A 134 30.84 -8.95 16.72
C ASP A 134 30.01 -7.75 16.22
N PHE A 135 30.65 -6.56 16.16
CA PHE A 135 30.01 -5.34 15.67
C PHE A 135 29.52 -5.44 14.21
N PRO A 136 30.28 -6.02 13.27
CA PRO A 136 29.81 -6.18 11.89
C PRO A 136 28.45 -6.92 11.80
N THR A 137 28.29 -8.03 12.52
CA THR A 137 27.04 -8.81 12.53
C THR A 137 25.93 -8.05 13.25
N LEU A 138 26.24 -7.44 14.42
CA LEU A 138 25.28 -6.58 15.13
C LEU A 138 24.73 -5.48 14.22
N PHE A 139 25.62 -4.76 13.54
CA PHE A 139 25.28 -3.61 12.71
C PHE A 139 24.35 -4.00 11.56
N ASP A 140 24.69 -5.08 10.86
CA ASP A 140 23.89 -5.57 9.74
C ASP A 140 22.53 -6.07 10.23
N GLU A 141 22.50 -6.93 11.27
CA GLU A 141 21.25 -7.50 11.78
C GLU A 141 20.34 -6.44 12.41
N ALA A 142 20.86 -5.49 13.17
CA ALA A 142 20.07 -4.44 13.79
C ALA A 142 19.37 -3.58 12.73
N ILE A 143 20.11 -3.08 11.74
CA ILE A 143 19.54 -2.25 10.66
C ILE A 143 18.55 -3.07 9.83
N SER A 144 18.92 -4.28 9.41
CA SER A 144 18.04 -5.13 8.61
C SER A 144 16.74 -5.50 9.32
N ARG A 145 16.81 -5.90 10.60
CA ARG A 145 15.60 -6.22 11.39
C ARG A 145 14.72 -4.98 11.56
N TYR A 146 15.32 -3.83 11.85
CA TYR A 146 14.61 -2.57 11.97
C TYR A 146 13.88 -2.21 10.67
N LEU A 147 14.57 -2.21 9.53
CA LEU A 147 13.98 -1.91 8.22
C LEU A 147 12.86 -2.89 7.85
N ARG A 148 13.04 -4.19 8.10
CA ARG A 148 12.00 -5.20 7.87
C ARG A 148 10.77 -4.93 8.71
N ARG A 149 10.93 -4.62 10.01
CA ARG A 149 9.81 -4.30 10.91
C ARG A 149 9.05 -3.08 10.42
N THR A 150 9.76 -1.99 10.11
CA THR A 150 9.16 -0.75 9.59
C THR A 150 8.39 -0.99 8.28
N LEU A 151 8.98 -1.70 7.31
CA LEU A 151 8.31 -1.99 6.04
C LEU A 151 7.15 -2.98 6.17
N THR A 152 7.21 -3.90 7.13
CA THR A 152 6.11 -4.85 7.40
C THR A 152 4.86 -4.11 7.87
N VAL A 153 5.02 -3.07 8.68
CA VAL A 153 3.90 -2.23 9.11
C VAL A 153 3.26 -1.49 7.93
N LEU A 154 4.08 -1.04 6.98
CA LEU A 154 3.61 -0.31 5.79
C LEU A 154 3.04 -1.23 4.69
N ALA A 155 3.40 -2.51 4.70
CA ALA A 155 2.95 -3.48 3.71
C ALA A 155 1.41 -3.59 3.70
N VAL A 156 0.82 -3.46 2.53
CA VAL A 156 -0.63 -3.60 2.35
C VAL A 156 -1.06 -5.06 2.55
N THR A 157 -2.26 -5.24 3.08
CA THR A 157 -2.91 -6.55 3.21
C THR A 157 -4.09 -6.68 2.26
N GLY A 158 -4.71 -5.56 1.90
CA GLY A 158 -5.74 -5.48 0.88
C GLY A 158 -5.16 -5.54 -0.53
N THR A 159 -5.99 -5.96 -1.47
CA THR A 159 -5.58 -6.16 -2.86
C THR A 159 -6.48 -5.40 -3.82
N ARG A 160 -6.04 -4.21 -4.24
CA ARG A 160 -6.55 -3.55 -5.46
C ARG A 160 -5.76 -4.05 -6.64
N HIS A 161 -6.07 -5.26 -7.11
CA HIS A 161 -5.24 -6.00 -8.08
C HIS A 161 -4.92 -5.28 -9.39
N HIS A 162 -5.70 -4.27 -9.78
CA HIS A 162 -5.50 -3.50 -11.00
C HIS A 162 -4.67 -2.22 -10.79
N ILE A 163 -4.33 -1.89 -9.53
CA ILE A 163 -3.40 -0.81 -9.20
C ILE A 163 -2.21 -1.46 -8.52
N PRO A 164 -1.05 -1.57 -9.18
CA PRO A 164 0.13 -2.09 -8.53
C PRO A 164 0.50 -1.16 -7.37
N PRO A 165 0.75 -1.68 -6.16
CA PRO A 165 1.16 -0.85 -5.04
C PRO A 165 2.51 -0.20 -5.34
N PRO A 166 2.77 1.03 -4.89
CA PRO A 166 4.12 1.57 -4.82
C PRO A 166 5.02 0.65 -3.98
N PHE A 167 6.30 0.53 -4.33
CA PHE A 167 7.24 -0.37 -3.65
C PHE A 167 7.20 -0.28 -2.12
N ILE A 168 7.10 0.93 -1.56
CA ILE A 168 7.23 1.14 -0.11
C ILE A 168 6.11 0.51 0.71
N VAL A 169 4.93 0.29 0.10
CA VAL A 169 3.79 -0.37 0.73
C VAL A 169 3.56 -1.78 0.15
N ALA A 170 4.42 -2.27 -0.73
CA ALA A 170 4.26 -3.57 -1.36
C ALA A 170 4.69 -4.71 -0.41
N PRO A 171 3.91 -5.81 -0.28
CA PRO A 171 4.20 -6.87 0.70
C PRO A 171 5.54 -7.59 0.49
N GLY A 172 6.00 -7.66 -0.76
CA GLY A 172 7.26 -8.33 -1.11
C GLY A 172 8.50 -7.46 -0.96
N PHE A 173 8.33 -6.13 -0.90
CA PHE A 173 9.44 -5.20 -1.04
C PHE A 173 10.42 -5.28 0.14
N ALA A 174 9.94 -5.55 1.35
CA ALA A 174 10.80 -5.64 2.53
C ALA A 174 11.94 -6.66 2.38
N ALA A 175 11.66 -7.81 1.77
CA ALA A 175 12.68 -8.85 1.55
C ALA A 175 13.70 -8.44 0.47
N CYS A 176 13.23 -7.83 -0.63
CA CYS A 176 14.11 -7.31 -1.67
C CYS A 176 14.99 -6.17 -1.14
N PHE A 177 14.41 -5.25 -0.36
CA PHE A 177 15.13 -4.13 0.23
C PHE A 177 16.19 -4.60 1.24
N ASP A 178 15.86 -5.58 2.10
CA ASP A 178 16.82 -6.18 3.03
C ASP A 178 18.01 -6.81 2.29
N LYS A 179 17.75 -7.58 1.23
CA LYS A 179 18.80 -8.15 0.36
C LYS A 179 19.71 -7.04 -0.19
N VAL A 180 19.13 -6.04 -0.84
CA VAL A 180 19.87 -4.91 -1.43
C VAL A 180 20.68 -4.15 -0.38
N VAL A 181 20.11 -3.91 0.79
CA VAL A 181 20.79 -3.19 1.87
C VAL A 181 22.00 -4.01 2.37
N ARG A 182 21.84 -5.32 2.58
CA ARG A 182 22.92 -6.21 3.03
C ARG A 182 24.03 -6.39 2.01
N GLU A 183 23.70 -6.46 0.73
CA GLU A 183 24.68 -6.72 -0.33
C GLU A 183 25.35 -5.42 -0.81
N CYS A 184 24.57 -4.36 -1.03
CA CYS A 184 25.04 -3.15 -1.69
C CYS A 184 25.33 -2.00 -0.73
N VAL A 185 24.65 -1.89 0.42
CA VAL A 185 24.70 -0.69 1.27
C VAL A 185 25.60 -0.88 2.49
N LEU A 186 25.26 -1.83 3.36
CA LEU A 186 25.90 -2.04 4.66
C LEU A 186 27.39 -2.39 4.59
N PRO A 187 27.88 -3.22 3.64
CA PRO A 187 29.32 -3.54 3.56
C PRO A 187 30.16 -2.29 3.31
N THR A 188 29.67 -1.38 2.45
CA THR A 188 30.38 -0.14 2.13
C THR A 188 30.36 0.83 3.31
N MET A 189 29.22 0.94 4.00
CA MET A 189 29.09 1.76 5.21
C MET A 189 30.10 1.32 6.27
N ARG A 190 30.11 0.04 6.64
CA ARG A 190 31.05 -0.50 7.65
C ARG A 190 32.52 -0.40 7.22
N GLY A 191 32.79 -0.38 5.92
CA GLY A 191 34.12 -0.14 5.37
C GLY A 191 34.67 1.26 5.68
N SER A 192 33.79 2.22 5.97
CA SER A 192 34.16 3.62 6.25
C SER A 192 34.96 3.77 7.54
N ARG A 193 35.86 4.76 7.55
CA ARG A 193 36.69 5.07 8.73
C ARG A 193 35.85 5.41 9.96
N ARG A 194 34.80 6.23 9.79
CA ARG A 194 33.93 6.66 10.90
C ARG A 194 33.19 5.50 11.55
N LEU A 195 32.69 4.53 10.77
CA LEU A 195 32.02 3.36 11.35
C LEU A 195 33.00 2.36 11.97
N LYS A 196 34.24 2.27 11.47
CA LYS A 196 35.31 1.52 12.16
C LYS A 196 35.72 2.17 13.49
N GLU A 197 35.78 3.50 13.55
CA GLU A 197 35.99 4.23 14.81
C GLU A 197 34.81 4.01 15.77
N LEU A 198 33.57 4.06 15.28
CA LEU A 198 32.39 3.72 16.07
C LEU A 198 32.44 2.29 16.63
N ALA A 199 32.85 1.32 15.82
CA ALA A 199 33.03 -0.08 16.23
C ALA A 199 34.02 -0.24 17.39
N ASN A 200 35.07 0.57 17.43
CA ASN A 200 36.17 0.46 18.41
C ASN A 200 35.96 1.32 19.67
N THR A 201 35.02 2.26 19.66
CA THR A 201 34.83 3.22 20.76
C THR A 201 33.93 2.72 21.87
N ARG A 202 33.24 1.58 21.67
CA ARG A 202 32.22 1.06 22.58
C ARG A 202 32.24 -0.46 22.63
N ASP A 203 31.73 -1.01 23.72
CA ASP A 203 31.40 -2.43 23.80
C ASP A 203 30.05 -2.69 23.14
N TRP A 204 30.08 -3.44 22.04
CA TRP A 204 28.91 -3.80 21.24
C TRP A 204 28.36 -5.19 21.59
N THR A 205 28.95 -5.87 22.57
CA THR A 205 28.50 -7.18 23.05
C THR A 205 27.47 -7.10 24.18
N GLU A 206 27.31 -5.92 24.78
CA GLU A 206 26.34 -5.64 25.84
C GLU A 206 24.88 -5.74 25.37
N ASP A 207 24.01 -6.12 26.30
CA ASP A 207 22.56 -6.08 26.10
C ASP A 207 22.08 -4.66 25.71
N GLY A 208 21.11 -4.59 24.79
CA GLY A 208 20.63 -3.32 24.26
C GLY A 208 21.54 -2.63 23.25
N ALA A 209 22.67 -3.22 22.85
CA ALA A 209 23.55 -2.64 21.82
C ALA A 209 22.83 -2.37 20.49
N ALA A 210 21.93 -3.26 20.06
CA ALA A 210 21.15 -3.07 18.83
C ALA A 210 20.17 -1.88 18.93
N ALA A 211 19.41 -1.78 20.03
CA ALA A 211 18.51 -0.65 20.28
C ALA A 211 19.27 0.69 20.35
N ARG A 212 20.43 0.71 21.02
CA ARG A 212 21.30 1.90 21.05
C ARG A 212 21.79 2.30 19.65
N LEU A 213 22.18 1.33 18.83
CA LEU A 213 22.63 1.59 17.45
C LEU A 213 21.53 2.23 16.60
N ILE A 214 20.29 1.72 16.70
CA ILE A 214 19.14 2.31 16.03
C ILE A 214 18.82 3.70 16.57
N GLY A 215 18.84 3.89 17.89
CA GLY A 215 18.66 5.21 18.50
C GLY A 215 19.72 6.22 18.05
N MET A 216 20.96 5.79 17.82
CA MET A 216 21.98 6.63 17.20
C MET A 216 21.64 6.95 15.74
N ALA A 217 21.20 5.97 14.95
CA ALA A 217 20.82 6.18 13.56
C ALA A 217 19.67 7.20 13.44
N GLN A 218 18.67 7.12 14.31
CA GLN A 218 17.52 8.04 14.33
C GLN A 218 17.81 9.39 15.00
N SER A 219 18.97 9.55 15.65
CA SER A 219 19.30 10.82 16.32
C SER A 219 19.48 11.96 15.30
N GLN A 220 18.92 13.13 15.63
CA GLN A 220 19.07 14.37 14.85
C GLN A 220 20.46 15.03 15.02
N ASP A 221 21.49 14.25 15.37
CA ASP A 221 22.85 14.76 15.50
C ASP A 221 23.41 15.11 14.11
N ILE A 222 23.87 16.36 13.95
CA ILE A 222 24.51 16.87 12.73
C ILE A 222 25.74 16.00 12.35
N ASN A 223 26.37 15.36 13.32
CA ASN A 223 27.55 14.51 13.12
C ASN A 223 27.23 13.01 13.11
N ASN A 224 25.97 12.60 12.96
CA ASN A 224 25.54 11.21 12.95
C ASN A 224 26.32 10.39 11.89
N PRO A 225 27.25 9.51 12.31
CA PRO A 225 28.12 8.80 11.37
C PRO A 225 27.36 7.72 10.60
N ILE A 226 26.26 7.19 11.16
CA ILE A 226 25.44 6.16 10.51
C ILE A 226 24.66 6.81 9.37
N MET A 227 23.91 7.88 9.65
CA MET A 227 23.09 8.56 8.64
C MET A 227 23.95 9.21 7.55
N HIS A 228 25.08 9.82 7.91
CA HIS A 228 26.00 10.35 6.90
C HIS A 228 26.45 9.27 5.92
N GLN A 229 26.83 8.09 6.40
CA GLN A 229 27.24 6.99 5.52
C GLN A 229 26.06 6.37 4.76
N TRP A 230 24.87 6.34 5.36
CA TRP A 230 23.64 5.89 4.73
C TRP A 230 23.30 6.74 3.50
N HIS A 231 23.17 8.07 3.68
CA HIS A 231 22.93 9.01 2.58
C HIS A 231 24.06 8.99 1.55
N SER A 232 25.32 9.02 2.01
CA SER A 232 26.46 8.99 1.08
C SER A 232 26.47 7.72 0.23
N ARG A 233 26.07 6.57 0.79
CA ARG A 233 26.04 5.32 0.03
C ARG A 233 24.90 5.33 -0.98
N TRP A 234 23.69 5.68 -0.57
CA TRP A 234 22.55 5.79 -1.47
C TRP A 234 22.80 6.77 -2.62
N ALA A 235 23.34 7.97 -2.33
CA ALA A 235 23.73 8.92 -3.36
C ALA A 235 24.74 8.32 -4.37
N SER A 236 25.68 7.47 -3.92
CA SER A 236 26.65 6.80 -4.81
C SER A 236 26.04 5.74 -5.73
N LEU A 237 24.81 5.29 -5.44
CA LEU A 237 24.06 4.31 -6.25
C LEU A 237 23.27 4.98 -7.37
N HIS A 238 23.14 6.32 -7.38
CA HIS A 238 22.55 7.04 -8.50
C HIS A 238 23.39 6.84 -9.77
N PRO A 239 22.81 6.57 -10.96
CA PRO A 239 23.58 6.31 -12.19
C PRO A 239 24.57 7.41 -12.57
N ASP A 240 24.21 8.67 -12.30
CA ASP A 240 25.06 9.83 -12.58
C ASP A 240 26.18 10.06 -11.55
N ALA A 241 26.22 9.27 -10.48
CA ALA A 241 27.25 9.42 -9.46
C ALA A 241 28.61 8.94 -9.99
N ALA A 242 29.56 9.88 -10.06
CA ALA A 242 30.93 9.56 -10.46
C ALA A 242 31.61 8.65 -9.41
N LEU A 243 31.78 7.38 -9.74
CA LEU A 243 32.60 6.46 -8.94
C LEU A 243 34.07 6.80 -9.17
N LYS A 244 34.74 7.36 -8.15
CA LYS A 244 36.18 7.60 -8.19
C LYS A 244 36.93 6.46 -7.51
N GLY A 245 37.90 5.88 -8.20
CA GLY A 245 38.86 4.96 -7.60
C GLY A 245 39.79 5.67 -6.61
N LYS A 246 40.61 4.90 -5.89
CA LYS A 246 41.64 5.44 -4.98
C LYS A 246 42.61 6.40 -5.69
N ASP A 247 42.77 6.25 -7.00
CA ASP A 247 43.62 7.08 -7.87
C ASP A 247 42.90 8.32 -8.42
N GLY A 248 41.68 8.61 -7.96
CA GLY A 248 40.86 9.74 -8.42
C GLY A 248 40.22 9.56 -9.81
N LYS A 249 40.56 8.47 -10.52
CA LYS A 249 40.03 8.14 -11.85
C LYS A 249 38.61 7.56 -11.79
N PRO A 250 37.76 7.79 -12.81
CA PRO A 250 36.46 7.13 -12.91
C PRO A 250 36.64 5.61 -12.92
N ARG A 251 35.92 4.91 -12.05
CA ARG A 251 35.85 3.45 -12.03
C ARG A 251 34.49 3.02 -12.59
N PRO A 252 34.43 2.08 -13.53
CA PRO A 252 33.16 1.53 -13.96
C PRO A 252 32.45 0.86 -12.77
N ARG A 253 31.14 1.06 -12.66
CA ARG A 253 30.31 0.37 -11.68
C ARG A 253 30.34 -1.13 -11.97
N GLN A 254 30.59 -1.94 -10.95
CA GLN A 254 30.52 -3.39 -11.12
C GLN A 254 29.04 -3.79 -11.12
N ALA A 255 28.67 -4.81 -11.89
CA ALA A 255 27.27 -5.23 -12.01
C ALA A 255 26.64 -5.59 -10.64
N HIS A 256 27.43 -6.19 -9.73
CA HIS A 256 26.98 -6.53 -8.38
C HIS A 256 26.80 -5.33 -7.43
N ASP A 257 27.25 -4.12 -7.81
CA ASP A 257 27.06 -2.89 -7.02
C ASP A 257 25.79 -2.13 -7.45
N ASP A 258 25.09 -2.58 -8.48
CA ASP A 258 23.92 -1.91 -9.05
C ASP A 258 22.63 -2.59 -8.59
N PRO A 259 21.84 -2.00 -7.68
CA PRO A 259 20.68 -2.64 -7.08
C PRO A 259 19.41 -2.54 -7.94
N TRP A 260 19.40 -1.69 -8.97
CA TRP A 260 18.21 -1.39 -9.77
C TRP A 260 17.65 -2.61 -10.51
N PRO A 261 18.49 -3.51 -11.09
CA PRO A 261 17.99 -4.76 -11.68
C PRO A 261 17.28 -5.66 -10.67
N ASP A 262 17.81 -5.81 -9.44
CA ASP A 262 17.18 -6.62 -8.40
C ASP A 262 15.77 -6.09 -8.06
N PHE A 263 15.64 -4.77 -7.92
CA PHE A 263 14.34 -4.15 -7.65
C PHE A 263 13.34 -4.36 -8.79
N GLN A 264 13.78 -4.21 -10.04
CA GLN A 264 12.93 -4.43 -11.22
C GLN A 264 12.50 -5.89 -11.35
N GLU A 265 13.42 -6.82 -11.11
CA GLU A 265 13.14 -8.25 -11.18
C GLU A 265 12.14 -8.69 -10.10
N ASP A 266 12.33 -8.24 -8.85
CA ASP A 266 11.39 -8.56 -7.76
C ASP A 266 10.02 -7.93 -7.99
N ALA A 267 9.97 -6.68 -8.44
CA ALA A 267 8.72 -5.98 -8.78
C ALA A 267 7.95 -6.67 -9.91
N ALA A 268 8.64 -7.08 -10.98
CA ALA A 268 8.03 -7.82 -12.08
C ALA A 268 7.46 -9.17 -11.62
N LYS A 269 8.15 -9.86 -10.70
CA LYS A 269 7.69 -11.14 -10.14
C LYS A 269 6.49 -10.98 -9.19
N ARG A 270 6.43 -9.88 -8.45
CA ARG A 270 5.48 -9.69 -7.34
C ARG A 270 4.36 -8.69 -7.62
N GLY A 271 4.39 -7.99 -8.76
CA GLY A 271 3.31 -7.14 -9.24
C GLY A 271 3.19 -5.79 -8.52
N TYR A 272 4.31 -5.12 -8.23
CA TYR A 272 4.34 -3.77 -7.64
C TYR A 272 5.16 -2.80 -8.49
N ILE A 273 5.07 -1.49 -8.22
CA ILE A 273 5.86 -0.46 -8.93
C ILE A 273 7.26 -0.41 -8.31
N PRO A 274 8.35 -0.77 -9.01
CA PRO A 274 9.70 -0.78 -8.43
C PRO A 274 10.18 0.64 -8.08
N PRO A 275 11.12 0.78 -7.13
CA PRO A 275 11.86 2.02 -6.97
C PRO A 275 12.82 2.23 -8.14
N TYR A 276 13.02 3.50 -8.50
CA TYR A 276 13.97 3.98 -9.50
C TYR A 276 15.04 4.86 -8.85
N PRO A 277 16.11 5.25 -9.57
CA PRO A 277 17.11 6.19 -9.05
C PRO A 277 16.53 7.50 -8.50
N ALA A 278 15.41 7.98 -9.06
CA ALA A 278 14.71 9.17 -8.57
C ALA A 278 14.11 8.97 -7.16
N ASP A 279 13.89 7.72 -6.75
CA ASP A 279 13.29 7.34 -5.47
C ASP A 279 14.33 7.14 -4.36
N ILE A 280 15.62 7.40 -4.60
CA ILE A 280 16.66 7.36 -3.56
C ILE A 280 16.24 8.13 -2.30
N PRO A 281 15.69 9.35 -2.37
CA PRO A 281 15.25 10.05 -1.16
C PRO A 281 14.16 9.30 -0.38
N ALA A 282 13.31 8.50 -1.05
CA ALA A 282 12.31 7.67 -0.39
C ALA A 282 12.93 6.43 0.26
N LEU A 283 13.88 5.77 -0.42
CA LEU A 283 14.63 4.63 0.12
C LEU A 283 15.47 5.02 1.35
N GLU A 284 16.11 6.19 1.31
CA GLU A 284 16.88 6.72 2.43
C GLU A 284 16.02 6.96 3.67
N ARG A 285 14.80 7.46 3.48
CA ARG A 285 13.86 7.79 4.55
C ARG A 285 13.38 6.57 5.35
N ILE A 286 13.42 5.36 4.80
CA ILE A 286 12.92 4.16 5.48
C ILE A 286 13.63 3.94 6.82
N LEU A 287 14.94 4.23 6.91
CA LEU A 287 15.70 4.11 8.16
C LEU A 287 15.31 5.14 9.23
N LEU A 288 14.64 6.22 8.83
CA LEU A 288 14.16 7.28 9.72
C LEU A 288 12.73 7.06 10.21
N LEU A 289 12.01 6.11 9.61
CA LEU A 289 10.62 5.80 9.96
C LEU A 289 10.57 4.86 11.16
N ASP A 290 9.91 5.30 12.22
CA ASP A 290 9.68 4.49 13.41
C ASP A 290 8.50 3.51 13.20
N GLY A 291 8.83 2.23 13.04
CA GLY A 291 7.84 1.17 12.85
C GLY A 291 6.85 1.01 14.00
N GLU A 292 7.23 1.27 15.24
CA GLU A 292 6.33 1.15 16.40
C GLU A 292 5.30 2.29 16.41
N VAL A 293 5.77 3.51 16.16
CA VAL A 293 4.91 4.69 16.06
C VAL A 293 3.94 4.55 14.88
N LEU A 294 4.43 4.01 13.76
CA LEU A 294 3.59 3.71 12.59
C LEU A 294 2.56 2.63 12.89
N ALA A 295 2.93 1.56 13.59
CA ALA A 295 2.01 0.48 13.94
C ALA A 295 0.88 0.97 14.85
N ALA A 296 1.23 1.71 15.91
CA ALA A 296 0.24 2.30 16.82
C ALA A 296 -0.69 3.29 16.09
N ALA A 297 -0.14 4.11 15.17
CA ALA A 297 -0.94 5.00 14.35
C ALA A 297 -1.88 4.23 13.42
N TRP A 298 -1.41 3.15 12.81
CA TRP A 298 -2.21 2.29 11.94
C TRP A 298 -3.34 1.58 12.67
N GLU A 299 -3.08 1.03 13.86
CA GLU A 299 -4.10 0.42 14.71
C GLU A 299 -5.21 1.42 15.07
N SER A 300 -4.83 2.64 15.45
CA SER A 300 -5.79 3.71 15.72
C SER A 300 -6.63 4.06 14.50
N LEU A 301 -6.03 4.14 13.31
CA LEU A 301 -6.75 4.39 12.05
C LEU A 301 -7.71 3.24 11.70
N ALA A 302 -7.28 1.99 11.87
CA ALA A 302 -8.12 0.82 11.62
C ALA A 302 -9.35 0.81 12.54
N GLN A 303 -9.18 1.15 13.82
CA GLN A 303 -10.30 1.29 14.76
C GLN A 303 -11.29 2.39 14.32
N LEU A 304 -10.80 3.56 13.91
CA LEU A 304 -11.65 4.64 13.39
C LEU A 304 -12.40 4.21 12.13
N TYR A 305 -11.73 3.45 11.24
CA TYR A 305 -12.35 2.91 10.04
C TYR A 305 -13.50 1.95 10.38
N GLU A 306 -13.26 1.00 11.29
CA GLU A 306 -14.28 0.06 11.76
C GLU A 306 -15.48 0.80 12.37
N GLN A 307 -15.23 1.75 13.27
CA GLN A 307 -16.29 2.51 13.94
C GLN A 307 -17.17 3.32 12.97
N GLU A 308 -16.57 3.88 11.91
CA GLU A 308 -17.30 4.72 10.96
C GLU A 308 -18.02 3.89 9.88
N PHE A 309 -17.37 2.85 9.34
CA PHE A 309 -17.87 2.15 8.15
C PHE A 309 -18.35 0.72 8.41
N GLN A 310 -17.94 0.10 9.51
CA GLN A 310 -18.29 -1.29 9.87
C GLN A 310 -18.63 -1.46 11.37
N PRO A 311 -19.51 -0.61 11.95
CA PRO A 311 -19.79 -0.68 13.38
C PRO A 311 -20.46 -2.01 13.74
N LYS A 312 -19.90 -2.71 14.73
CA LYS A 312 -20.41 -4.00 15.22
C LYS A 312 -21.66 -3.83 16.08
N SER A 313 -21.79 -2.68 16.75
CA SER A 313 -22.94 -2.34 17.57
C SER A 313 -23.29 -0.85 17.50
N ARG A 314 -24.46 -0.47 18.03
CA ARG A 314 -24.91 0.93 18.04
C ARG A 314 -24.02 1.84 18.91
N SER A 315 -23.38 1.30 19.94
CA SER A 315 -22.43 2.04 20.79
C SER A 315 -21.08 2.28 20.12
N ASP A 316 -20.75 1.53 19.06
CA ASP A 316 -19.46 1.61 18.37
C ASP A 316 -19.51 2.57 17.18
N TYR A 317 -20.65 3.24 16.94
CA TYR A 317 -20.78 4.19 15.84
C TYR A 317 -19.88 5.40 16.06
N GLY A 318 -18.86 5.51 15.21
CA GLY A 318 -18.05 6.70 15.08
C GLY A 318 -18.83 7.87 14.47
N ARG A 319 -18.36 9.08 14.74
CA ARG A 319 -18.87 10.28 14.05
C ARG A 319 -18.51 10.19 12.56
N PRO A 320 -19.43 10.54 11.63
CA PRO A 320 -19.07 10.68 10.22
C PRO A 320 -17.87 11.62 10.03
N GLY A 321 -16.89 11.18 9.25
CA GLY A 321 -15.63 11.87 9.00
C GLY A 321 -14.52 11.60 10.01
N SER A 322 -14.77 10.84 11.09
CA SER A 322 -13.77 10.53 12.12
C SER A 322 -12.51 9.85 11.56
N PHE A 323 -12.66 8.94 10.60
CA PHE A 323 -11.55 8.26 9.95
C PHE A 323 -10.71 9.22 9.11
N ARG A 324 -11.36 10.10 8.33
CA ARG A 324 -10.68 11.14 7.54
C ARG A 324 -9.92 12.10 8.46
N ASP A 325 -10.54 12.55 9.53
CA ASP A 325 -9.91 13.46 10.50
C ASP A 325 -8.73 12.77 11.20
N GLY A 326 -8.83 11.47 11.48
CA GLY A 326 -7.73 10.63 11.94
C GLY A 326 -6.56 10.60 10.96
N LEU A 327 -6.81 10.37 9.67
CA LEU A 327 -5.76 10.41 8.63
C LEU A 327 -5.09 11.78 8.55
N LEU A 328 -5.86 12.88 8.59
CA LEU A 328 -5.31 14.24 8.59
C LEU A 328 -4.39 14.47 9.80
N ALA A 329 -4.81 14.02 10.99
CA ALA A 329 -4.00 14.11 12.19
C ALA A 329 -2.69 13.32 12.07
N GLN A 330 -2.71 12.14 11.45
CA GLN A 330 -1.48 11.37 11.23
C GLN A 330 -0.55 12.01 10.19
N ILE A 331 -1.09 12.61 9.12
CA ILE A 331 -0.31 13.38 8.12
C ILE A 331 0.41 14.56 8.78
N GLU A 332 -0.25 15.27 9.69
CA GLU A 332 0.37 16.42 10.37
C GLU A 332 1.34 16.03 11.50
N ARG A 333 1.13 14.88 12.15
CA ARG A 333 1.89 14.44 13.32
C ARG A 333 3.13 13.61 12.98
N LEU A 334 3.03 12.72 11.98
CA LEU A 334 4.08 11.76 11.69
C LEU A 334 5.18 12.39 10.83
N GLU A 335 6.42 12.28 11.31
CA GLU A 335 7.58 12.77 10.59
C GLU A 335 7.88 11.94 9.33
N HIS A 336 8.75 12.49 8.48
CA HIS A 336 9.25 11.82 7.27
C HIS A 336 8.15 11.32 6.31
N HIS A 337 6.98 11.94 6.35
CA HIS A 337 5.79 11.58 5.56
C HIS A 337 5.19 10.23 5.94
N GLY A 338 5.37 9.76 7.19
CA GLY A 338 4.75 8.53 7.67
C GLY A 338 3.22 8.54 7.51
N GLY A 339 2.56 9.69 7.71
CA GLY A 339 1.12 9.82 7.52
C GLY A 339 0.66 9.70 6.07
N ASP A 340 1.44 10.20 5.10
CA ASP A 340 1.19 10.00 3.67
C ASP A 340 1.19 8.50 3.34
N LEU A 341 2.19 7.76 3.85
CA LEU A 341 2.34 6.33 3.62
C LEU A 341 1.17 5.53 4.23
N LEU A 342 0.70 5.93 5.42
CA LEU A 342 -0.50 5.32 6.02
C LEU A 342 -1.77 5.64 5.22
N ALA A 343 -1.88 6.83 4.63
CA ALA A 343 -3.01 7.16 3.74
C ALA A 343 -2.97 6.34 2.42
N ILE A 344 -1.78 6.10 1.86
CA ILE A 344 -1.59 5.19 0.71
C ILE A 344 -1.94 3.76 1.12
N LYS A 345 -1.47 3.28 2.26
CA LYS A 345 -1.82 1.96 2.79
C LYS A 345 -3.34 1.81 2.99
N ALA A 346 -4.00 2.82 3.56
CA ALA A 346 -5.45 2.89 3.71
C ALA A 346 -6.18 2.77 2.37
N PHE A 347 -5.66 3.37 1.30
CA PHE A 347 -6.23 3.18 -0.04
C PHE A 347 -6.26 1.71 -0.43
N PHE A 348 -5.22 0.92 -0.18
CA PHE A 348 -5.23 -0.50 -0.55
C PHE A 348 -6.02 -1.38 0.43
N ASP A 349 -5.93 -1.10 1.72
CA ASP A 349 -6.48 -1.97 2.78
C ASP A 349 -7.96 -1.73 3.06
N PHE A 350 -8.46 -0.51 2.82
CA PHE A 350 -9.82 -0.14 3.19
C PHE A 350 -10.72 0.07 1.96
N PRO A 351 -11.79 -0.73 1.78
CA PRO A 351 -12.65 -0.67 0.59
C PRO A 351 -13.34 0.69 0.37
N LYS A 352 -13.53 1.50 1.43
CA LYS A 352 -14.17 2.83 1.33
C LYS A 352 -13.19 3.96 1.03
N VAL A 353 -11.90 3.69 1.00
CA VAL A 353 -10.84 4.69 0.75
C VAL A 353 -10.50 4.67 -0.73
N ASP A 354 -11.44 5.08 -1.56
CA ASP A 354 -11.30 5.12 -3.03
C ASP A 354 -10.53 6.38 -3.51
N ARG A 355 -10.40 6.52 -4.83
CA ARG A 355 -9.76 7.71 -5.44
C ARG A 355 -10.47 9.01 -5.04
N VAL A 356 -11.80 8.98 -4.93
CA VAL A 356 -12.60 10.16 -4.55
C VAL A 356 -12.34 10.55 -3.10
N PHE A 357 -12.22 9.58 -2.20
CA PHE A 357 -11.84 9.79 -0.82
C PHE A 357 -10.47 10.45 -0.72
N ILE A 358 -9.45 9.92 -1.40
CA ILE A 358 -8.10 10.50 -1.40
C ILE A 358 -8.12 11.93 -1.95
N ARG A 359 -8.87 12.19 -3.03
CA ARG A 359 -9.05 13.54 -3.57
C ARG A 359 -9.63 14.51 -2.53
N GLN A 360 -10.67 14.10 -1.82
CA GLN A 360 -11.30 14.91 -0.78
C GLN A 360 -10.38 15.14 0.42
N LEU A 361 -9.60 14.12 0.80
CA LEU A 361 -8.57 14.22 1.84
C LEU A 361 -7.52 15.28 1.46
N ILE A 362 -6.97 15.20 0.24
CA ILE A 362 -5.99 16.16 -0.28
C ILE A 362 -6.57 17.59 -0.32
N GLN A 363 -7.83 17.75 -0.76
CA GLN A 363 -8.50 19.04 -0.78
C GLN A 363 -8.65 19.67 0.61
N THR A 364 -8.68 18.86 1.67
CA THR A 364 -8.81 19.31 3.06
C THR A 364 -7.47 19.74 3.67
N LEU A 365 -6.34 19.29 3.11
CA LEU A 365 -5.01 19.60 3.66
C LEU A 365 -4.63 21.09 3.55
N GLY A 366 -5.07 21.77 2.50
CA GLY A 366 -4.67 23.16 2.23
C GLY A 366 -5.57 23.90 1.25
N ARG A 367 -5.45 25.24 1.25
CA ARG A 367 -6.26 26.14 0.40
C ARG A 367 -5.66 26.35 -0.99
N SER A 368 -4.38 26.01 -1.16
CA SER A 368 -3.66 26.09 -2.44
C SER A 368 -2.92 24.78 -2.73
N ASP A 369 -2.60 24.54 -4.00
CA ASP A 369 -1.85 23.33 -4.39
C ASP A 369 -0.44 23.32 -3.78
N ILE A 370 0.20 24.49 -3.64
CA ILE A 370 1.51 24.63 -2.98
C ILE A 370 1.43 24.20 -1.50
N GLU A 371 0.38 24.60 -0.78
CA GLU A 371 0.20 24.16 0.63
C GLU A 371 -0.03 22.66 0.74
N ARG A 372 -0.82 22.09 -0.18
CA ARG A 372 -1.11 20.66 -0.21
C ARG A 372 0.16 19.86 -0.48
N GLU A 373 0.91 20.27 -1.50
CA GLU A 373 2.19 19.65 -1.88
C GLU A 373 3.19 19.69 -0.74
N ARG A 374 3.24 20.79 0.02
CA ARG A 374 4.11 20.87 1.20
C ARG A 374 3.70 19.92 2.32
N LYS A 375 2.39 19.70 2.52
CA LYS A 375 1.87 18.89 3.62
C LYS A 375 1.92 17.39 3.35
N ALA A 376 1.55 16.96 2.15
CA ALA A 376 1.47 15.54 1.80
C ALA A 376 2.01 15.26 0.39
N PRO A 377 3.29 15.56 0.11
CA PRO A 377 3.86 15.42 -1.23
C PRO A 377 3.81 13.97 -1.74
N VAL A 378 4.00 12.99 -0.86
CA VAL A 378 4.04 11.58 -1.25
C VAL A 378 2.64 11.08 -1.60
N LEU A 379 1.63 11.50 -0.83
CA LEU A 379 0.24 11.17 -1.11
C LEU A 379 -0.25 11.81 -2.42
N ILE A 380 0.17 13.04 -2.70
CA ILE A 380 -0.21 13.76 -3.93
C ILE A 380 0.42 13.15 -5.15
N ALA A 381 1.73 12.83 -5.10
CA ALA A 381 2.40 12.10 -6.17
C ALA A 381 1.66 10.79 -6.48
N PHE A 382 1.37 9.99 -5.44
CA PHE A 382 0.58 8.76 -5.58
C PHE A 382 -0.79 9.01 -6.25
N TYR A 383 -1.55 10.01 -5.78
CA TYR A 383 -2.86 10.32 -6.35
C TYR A 383 -2.80 10.73 -7.83
N ASN A 384 -1.75 11.43 -8.23
CA ASN A 384 -1.54 11.85 -9.62
C ASN A 384 -1.20 10.66 -10.53
N ASP A 385 -0.53 9.65 -9.98
CA ASP A 385 -0.15 8.42 -10.70
C ASP A 385 -1.29 7.38 -10.76
N LEU A 386 -2.36 7.55 -9.97
CA LEU A 386 -3.52 6.67 -10.04
C LEU A 386 -4.18 6.71 -11.44
N PRO A 387 -4.73 5.58 -11.95
CA PRO A 387 -5.51 5.55 -13.18
C PRO A 387 -6.71 6.50 -13.12
N LYS A 388 -6.88 7.33 -14.16
CA LYS A 388 -7.93 8.36 -14.25
C LYS A 388 -9.27 7.79 -14.62
#